data_AF-A0A4U7EV85-F1
#
_entry.id   AF-A0A4U7EV85-F1
#
_cell.length_a   1.000
_cell.length_b   1.000
_cell.length_c   1.000
_cell.angle_alpha   90.00
_cell.angle_beta   90.00
_cell.angle_gamma   90.00
#
_symmetry.space_group_name_H-M   'P 1'
#
loop_
_entity.id
_entity.type
_entity.pdbx_description
1 polymer ?
#
loop_
_entity_poly.entity_id
_entity_poly.type
_entity_poly.pdbx_seq_one_letter_code
_entity_poly.pdbx_strand_id
1 'polypeptide(L)'
;MTDGADSTPNSSNRPNLVLVHCHDLGQHLGCYGADVDTPNIDRIAADGARLANSFCSAPQCSPSRSSMMTGHYPHENGVMGLAHMGWALGDDWETLPKRLRRSGYETALLGFQHEVPDEPERLGYEYVDSGTKRALELVDVVDDFLAERADADGPFFVSIGIEEPHRPFRREYLDDETYDAYDPEEVPLDDFPYLPDAPGVREDVADLRSVISEVLDPAVGRYRESLADAGLAEETVFVFTTDHGLAIPRAKGTCYDPGIETALLVHQPGVVEGGDVHESLVTNVDFTPTMLDLLGVEPPADVSGESFAPLLRGDPHDGRDRLFAEMTWHDRYNPIRAIRTERYKYVRNFSLLPEVFVPMDVAPTASGREVHEEFHVPQRPTEELYDLEADPSESVNLASDRKPFEAAAEASEPDPAHADALDRLRDELEAWMEASDDPLLDGPVPYPDVE
;
A
#
# COMPACT_ATOMS: atom_id res chain seq x y z
N MET A 1 47.02 13.66 -16.16
CA MET A 1 46.51 14.64 -15.18
C MET A 1 45.46 15.46 -15.91
N THR A 2 44.23 15.00 -15.82
CA THR A 2 43.03 15.75 -16.21
C THR A 2 42.06 15.42 -15.09
N ASP A 3 42.07 16.28 -14.08
CA ASP A 3 41.16 16.19 -12.94
C ASP A 3 39.74 16.44 -13.47
N GLY A 4 38.95 15.37 -13.54
CA GLY A 4 37.50 15.47 -13.64
C GLY A 4 36.99 15.89 -12.28
N ALA A 5 36.56 17.15 -12.17
CA ALA A 5 35.84 17.62 -11.01
C ALA A 5 34.47 16.92 -11.00
N ASP A 6 34.36 15.95 -10.11
CA ASP A 6 33.12 15.33 -9.68
C ASP A 6 32.25 16.43 -9.04
N SER A 7 31.25 16.91 -9.77
CA SER A 7 30.33 17.92 -9.26
C SER A 7 29.24 17.22 -8.46
N THR A 8 29.47 17.03 -7.17
CA THR A 8 28.39 16.76 -6.21
C THR A 8 27.35 17.90 -6.32
N PRO A 9 26.04 17.60 -6.43
CA PRO A 9 25.00 18.62 -6.47
C PRO A 9 25.11 19.55 -5.26
N ASN A 10 25.00 20.85 -5.49
CA ASN A 10 25.02 21.86 -4.44
C ASN A 10 23.86 21.57 -3.47
N SER A 11 24.12 21.44 -2.17
CA SER A 11 23.12 21.09 -1.15
C SER A 11 21.97 22.09 -1.00
N SER A 12 22.03 23.23 -1.70
CA SER A 12 21.07 24.34 -1.63
C SER A 12 19.87 24.22 -2.59
N ASN A 13 19.67 23.07 -3.25
CA ASN A 13 18.70 22.95 -4.35
C ASN A 13 17.91 21.62 -4.36
N ARG A 14 17.93 20.87 -3.25
CA ARG A 14 17.14 19.63 -3.12
C ARG A 14 15.71 19.97 -2.68
N PRO A 15 14.67 19.36 -3.27
CA PRO A 15 13.30 19.63 -2.86
C PRO A 15 12.98 19.00 -1.51
N ASN A 16 11.95 19.53 -0.85
CA ASN A 16 11.30 18.90 0.29
C ASN A 16 10.54 17.63 -0.16
N LEU A 17 10.22 16.75 0.78
CA LEU A 17 9.35 15.61 0.56
C LEU A 17 8.17 15.66 1.55
N VAL A 18 6.96 15.73 1.01
CA VAL A 18 5.71 15.55 1.77
C VAL A 18 5.10 14.24 1.32
N LEU A 19 5.01 13.28 2.24
CA LEU A 19 4.33 12.01 2.03
C LEU A 19 3.02 12.02 2.83
N VAL A 20 1.90 11.96 2.14
CA VAL A 20 0.59 11.69 2.75
C VAL A 20 0.23 10.23 2.50
N HIS A 21 -0.05 9.48 3.57
CA HIS A 21 -0.42 8.07 3.44
C HIS A 21 -1.59 7.67 4.36
N CYS A 22 -2.53 6.93 3.80
CA CYS A 22 -3.74 6.48 4.49
C CYS A 22 -3.80 4.96 4.65
N HIS A 23 -4.75 4.50 5.46
CA HIS A 23 -5.05 3.09 5.67
C HIS A 23 -6.16 2.60 4.74
N ASP A 24 -6.06 1.36 4.28
CA ASP A 24 -7.22 0.59 3.79
C ASP A 24 -8.01 1.27 2.65
N LEU A 25 -7.34 1.94 1.69
CA LEU A 25 -7.99 2.67 0.58
C LEU A 25 -7.90 1.94 -0.77
N GLY A 26 -6.83 1.18 -1.01
CA GLY A 26 -6.54 0.63 -2.33
C GLY A 26 -6.48 1.73 -3.40
N GLN A 27 -7.19 1.52 -4.52
CA GLN A 27 -7.32 2.50 -5.60
C GLN A 27 -8.72 3.13 -5.66
N HIS A 28 -9.50 3.14 -4.57
CA HIS A 28 -10.87 3.67 -4.58
C HIS A 28 -10.93 5.21 -4.55
N LEU A 29 -10.56 5.81 -5.68
CA LEU A 29 -10.51 7.24 -5.96
C LEU A 29 -11.03 7.53 -7.37
N GLY A 30 -11.60 8.72 -7.58
CA GLY A 30 -12.13 9.15 -8.88
C GLY A 30 -11.08 9.10 -10.01
N CYS A 31 -9.83 9.51 -9.74
CA CYS A 31 -8.73 9.44 -10.69
C CYS A 31 -8.28 8.01 -11.06
N TYR A 32 -8.71 6.99 -10.31
CA TYR A 32 -8.53 5.57 -10.64
C TYR A 32 -9.80 4.94 -11.25
N GLY A 33 -10.88 5.70 -11.36
CA GLY A 33 -12.13 5.27 -11.99
C GLY A 33 -13.19 4.72 -11.02
N ALA A 34 -12.94 4.76 -9.70
CA ALA A 34 -13.94 4.41 -8.71
C ALA A 34 -15.07 5.45 -8.68
N ASP A 35 -16.28 5.00 -8.37
CA ASP A 35 -17.47 5.86 -8.31
C ASP A 35 -17.58 6.54 -6.93
N VAL A 36 -16.64 7.46 -6.66
CA VAL A 36 -16.53 8.27 -5.44
C VAL A 36 -15.96 9.64 -5.77
N ASP A 37 -16.54 10.69 -5.20
CA ASP A 37 -16.10 12.07 -5.43
C ASP A 37 -14.82 12.38 -4.64
N THR A 38 -13.68 12.51 -5.34
CA THR A 38 -12.38 12.88 -4.75
C THR A 38 -11.68 14.02 -5.50
N PRO A 39 -12.32 15.19 -5.66
CA PRO A 39 -11.82 16.25 -6.53
C PRO A 39 -10.46 16.86 -6.10
N ASN A 40 -10.07 16.75 -4.83
CA ASN A 40 -8.80 17.30 -4.36
C ASN A 40 -7.65 16.32 -4.58
N ILE A 41 -7.87 15.03 -4.35
CA ILE A 41 -6.91 13.96 -4.64
C ILE A 41 -6.77 13.79 -6.16
N ASP A 42 -7.87 13.85 -6.91
CA ASP A 42 -7.85 13.80 -8.38
C ASP A 42 -7.01 14.92 -8.98
N ARG A 43 -6.98 16.09 -8.33
CA ARG A 43 -6.14 17.21 -8.73
C ARG A 43 -4.63 16.89 -8.60
N ILE A 44 -4.22 16.02 -7.69
CA ILE A 44 -2.83 15.55 -7.60
C ILE A 44 -2.47 14.79 -8.88
N ALA A 45 -3.34 13.89 -9.33
CA ALA A 45 -3.15 13.15 -10.58
C ALA A 45 -3.19 14.08 -11.81
N ALA A 46 -4.06 15.09 -11.81
CA ALA A 46 -4.18 16.04 -12.92
C ALA A 46 -2.97 17.00 -13.04
N ASP A 47 -2.38 17.39 -11.90
CA ASP A 47 -1.23 18.29 -11.85
C ASP A 47 0.12 17.53 -11.87
N GLY A 48 0.11 16.22 -11.60
CA GLY A 48 1.28 15.36 -11.52
C GLY A 48 1.10 14.04 -12.28
N ALA A 49 1.61 12.95 -11.72
CA ALA A 49 1.55 11.61 -12.31
C ALA A 49 0.77 10.63 -11.43
N ARG A 50 0.05 9.72 -12.10
CA ARG A 50 -0.64 8.57 -11.51
C ARG A 50 0.02 7.27 -11.96
N LEU A 51 0.37 6.43 -10.99
CA LEU A 51 0.89 5.09 -11.24
C LEU A 51 -0.29 4.12 -11.23
N ALA A 52 -0.79 3.75 -12.41
CA ALA A 52 -2.02 2.95 -12.55
C ALA A 52 -1.87 1.53 -11.98
N ASN A 53 -0.66 0.96 -12.07
CA ASN A 53 -0.37 -0.41 -11.67
C ASN A 53 0.57 -0.44 -10.45
N SER A 54 0.13 0.16 -9.33
CA SER A 54 0.86 0.18 -8.06
C SER A 54 0.32 -0.83 -7.06
N PHE A 55 1.20 -1.63 -6.45
CA PHE A 55 0.82 -2.73 -5.54
C PHE A 55 1.66 -2.78 -4.26
N CYS A 56 1.06 -3.11 -3.12
CA CYS A 56 1.83 -3.41 -1.92
C CYS A 56 2.40 -4.84 -1.96
N SER A 57 3.53 -5.00 -1.27
CA SER A 57 4.16 -6.30 -1.02
C SER A 57 3.37 -7.18 -0.04
N ALA A 58 2.45 -6.60 0.72
CA ALA A 58 1.70 -7.31 1.76
C ALA A 58 0.34 -6.67 2.05
N PRO A 59 -0.75 -7.43 2.11
CA PRO A 59 -2.11 -6.93 2.35
C PRO A 59 -2.40 -6.65 3.84
N GLN A 60 -1.38 -6.22 4.60
CA GLN A 60 -1.47 -5.84 6.01
C GLN A 60 -0.72 -4.52 6.23
N CYS A 61 -1.24 -3.66 7.11
CA CYS A 61 -0.72 -2.30 7.31
C CYS A 61 0.74 -2.27 7.78
N SER A 62 1.12 -2.96 8.86
CA SER A 62 2.51 -2.93 9.38
C SER A 62 3.54 -3.53 8.43
N PRO A 63 3.35 -4.75 7.87
CA PRO A 63 4.24 -5.31 6.86
C PRO A 63 4.38 -4.44 5.61
N SER A 64 3.27 -3.91 5.09
CA SER A 64 3.30 -3.03 3.91
C SER A 64 4.08 -1.75 4.16
N ARG A 65 3.78 -1.03 5.24
CA ARG A 65 4.46 0.22 5.60
C ARG A 65 5.95 -0.01 5.87
N SER A 66 6.28 -1.10 6.55
CA SER A 66 7.69 -1.49 6.77
C SER A 66 8.42 -1.73 5.46
N SER A 67 7.74 -2.35 4.48
CA SER A 67 8.30 -2.56 3.14
C SER A 67 8.51 -1.25 2.40
N MET A 68 7.51 -0.36 2.44
CA MET A 68 7.56 0.96 1.84
C MET A 68 8.72 1.80 2.39
N MET A 69 8.92 1.79 3.71
CA MET A 69 9.94 2.58 4.38
C MET A 69 11.34 1.99 4.30
N THR A 70 11.52 0.70 4.02
CA THR A 70 12.85 0.06 3.99
C THR A 70 13.33 -0.30 2.59
N GLY A 71 12.39 -0.55 1.66
CA GLY A 71 12.67 -1.13 0.36
C GLY A 71 12.82 -2.65 0.34
N HIS A 72 12.41 -3.33 1.42
CA HIS A 72 12.54 -4.79 1.59
C HIS A 72 11.19 -5.46 1.80
N TYR A 73 11.05 -6.70 1.34
CA TYR A 73 9.87 -7.51 1.59
C TYR A 73 9.70 -7.81 3.10
N PRO A 74 8.47 -8.03 3.58
CA PRO A 74 8.20 -8.36 4.99
C PRO A 74 9.05 -9.48 5.59
N HIS A 75 9.29 -10.57 4.85
CA HIS A 75 10.13 -11.66 5.36
C HIS A 75 11.61 -11.28 5.47
N GLU A 76 12.08 -10.35 4.64
CA GLU A 76 13.44 -9.83 4.69
C GLU A 76 13.60 -8.84 5.85
N ASN A 77 12.66 -7.91 6.01
CA ASN A 77 12.70 -6.88 7.05
C ASN A 77 12.27 -7.39 8.45
N GLY A 78 11.66 -8.57 8.51
CA GLY A 78 11.24 -9.26 9.72
C GLY A 78 9.85 -8.83 10.24
N VAL A 79 9.19 -7.84 9.65
CA VAL A 79 7.84 -7.41 10.03
C VAL A 79 6.80 -8.22 9.26
N MET A 80 6.61 -9.48 9.66
CA MET A 80 5.71 -10.43 9.00
C MET A 80 4.27 -10.44 9.57
N GLY A 81 3.96 -9.52 10.48
CA GLY A 81 2.64 -9.33 11.10
C GLY A 81 2.44 -7.92 11.66
N LEU A 82 1.36 -7.73 12.43
CA LEU A 82 0.92 -6.41 12.88
C LEU A 82 1.73 -5.88 14.06
N ALA A 83 2.09 -4.59 14.00
CA ALA A 83 2.97 -3.98 15.00
C ALA A 83 2.35 -3.95 16.40
N HIS A 84 1.09 -3.53 16.49
CA HIS A 84 0.32 -3.56 17.74
C HIS A 84 0.05 -4.98 18.28
N MET A 85 0.42 -6.02 17.53
CA MET A 85 0.36 -7.41 17.96
C MET A 85 1.76 -7.98 18.30
N GLY A 86 2.79 -7.13 18.44
CA GLY A 86 4.12 -7.52 18.91
C GLY A 86 5.17 -7.71 17.81
N TRP A 87 4.82 -7.46 16.54
CA TRP A 87 5.82 -7.31 15.49
C TRP A 87 6.43 -5.91 15.54
N ALA A 88 7.68 -5.75 15.14
CA ALA A 88 8.31 -4.44 15.12
C ALA A 88 9.49 -4.44 14.17
N LEU A 89 9.67 -3.34 13.44
CA LEU A 89 10.90 -3.13 12.68
C LEU A 89 12.08 -2.95 13.65
N GLY A 90 13.14 -3.73 13.45
CA GLY A 90 14.36 -3.64 14.27
C GLY A 90 15.13 -2.31 14.06
N ASP A 91 15.89 -1.90 15.08
CA ASP A 91 16.63 -0.62 15.07
C ASP A 91 17.73 -0.55 14.01
N ASP A 92 18.27 -1.70 13.62
CA ASP A 92 19.33 -1.81 12.63
C ASP A 92 18.85 -1.59 11.19
N TRP A 93 17.52 -1.56 10.95
CA TRP A 93 16.98 -1.30 9.61
C TRP A 93 17.11 0.16 9.20
N GLU A 94 17.59 0.36 7.97
CA GLU A 94 17.75 1.66 7.33
C GLU A 94 16.46 2.10 6.62
N THR A 95 15.62 2.81 7.36
CA THR A 95 14.37 3.38 6.86
C THR A 95 14.59 4.66 6.03
N LEU A 96 13.62 5.04 5.21
CA LEU A 96 13.62 6.30 4.45
C LEU A 96 13.91 7.53 5.34
N PRO A 97 13.25 7.74 6.50
CA PRO A 97 13.62 8.82 7.41
C PRO A 97 15.08 8.76 7.86
N LYS A 98 15.61 7.58 8.25
CA LYS A 98 17.04 7.45 8.64
C LYS A 98 17.98 7.82 7.49
N ARG A 99 17.67 7.39 6.26
CA ARG A 99 18.45 7.66 5.05
C ARG A 99 18.43 9.15 4.68
N LEU A 100 17.26 9.79 4.76
CA LEU A 100 17.11 11.22 4.49
C LEU A 100 17.80 12.09 5.53
N ARG A 101 17.68 11.73 6.81
CA ARG A 101 18.38 12.41 7.90
C ARG A 101 19.89 12.43 7.70
N ARG A 102 20.47 11.29 7.31
CA ARG A 102 21.91 11.20 6.97
C ARG A 102 22.30 12.05 5.76
N SER A 103 21.32 12.34 4.89
CA SER A 103 21.48 13.14 3.68
C SER A 103 21.21 14.64 3.91
N GLY A 104 20.97 15.06 5.16
CA GLY A 104 20.81 16.45 5.57
C GLY A 104 19.37 16.95 5.61
N TYR A 105 18.37 16.05 5.56
CA TYR A 105 16.97 16.41 5.74
C TYR A 105 16.61 16.48 7.22
N GLU A 106 15.81 17.46 7.61
CA GLU A 106 14.98 17.33 8.80
C GLU A 106 13.90 16.28 8.54
N THR A 107 13.56 15.46 9.53
CA THR A 107 12.56 14.39 9.37
C THR A 107 11.46 14.47 10.42
N ALA A 108 10.22 14.40 9.98
CA ALA A 108 9.05 14.55 10.82
C ALA A 108 7.98 13.49 10.55
N LEU A 109 7.28 13.09 11.60
CA LEU A 109 6.04 12.31 11.54
C LEU A 109 4.91 13.15 12.14
N LEU A 110 3.87 13.39 11.35
CA LEU A 110 2.61 13.96 11.79
C LEU A 110 1.52 12.88 11.66
N GLY A 111 0.78 12.63 12.73
CA GLY A 111 -0.21 11.58 12.76
C GLY A 111 0.36 10.21 13.14
N PHE A 112 0.26 9.25 12.25
CA PHE A 112 0.42 7.84 12.59
C PHE A 112 1.40 7.06 11.70
N GLN A 113 2.17 6.20 12.35
CA GLN A 113 3.01 5.17 11.74
C GLN A 113 2.56 3.80 12.30
N HIS A 114 2.86 2.71 11.60
CA HIS A 114 2.51 1.36 12.04
C HIS A 114 3.61 0.30 11.85
N GLU A 115 4.86 0.72 11.69
CA GLU A 115 6.05 -0.11 11.52
C GLU A 115 6.61 -0.59 12.86
N VAL A 116 6.37 0.18 13.93
CA VAL A 116 6.73 -0.17 15.32
C VAL A 116 5.52 0.07 16.25
N PRO A 117 5.38 -0.69 17.34
CA PRO A 117 4.25 -0.52 18.27
C PRO A 117 4.33 0.81 19.05
N ASP A 118 5.55 1.26 19.34
CA ASP A 118 5.84 2.45 20.12
C ASP A 118 7.21 3.05 19.70
N GLU A 119 7.53 4.24 20.23
CA GLU A 119 8.80 4.95 19.96
C GLU A 119 9.09 5.19 18.47
N PRO A 120 8.18 5.88 17.74
CA PRO A 120 8.36 6.15 16.31
C PRO A 120 9.66 6.89 15.97
N GLU A 121 10.28 7.60 16.90
CA GLU A 121 11.58 8.26 16.74
C GLU A 121 12.69 7.27 16.32
N ARG A 122 12.56 5.98 16.69
CA ARG A 122 13.48 4.91 16.29
C ARG A 122 13.44 4.61 14.80
N LEU A 123 12.37 5.01 14.11
CA LEU A 123 12.27 4.98 12.65
C LEU A 123 13.05 6.10 11.96
N GLY A 124 13.68 7.00 12.73
CA GLY A 124 14.55 8.05 12.20
C GLY A 124 13.95 9.45 12.20
N TYR A 125 12.70 9.61 12.65
CA TYR A 125 12.05 10.92 12.79
C TYR A 125 12.66 11.74 13.93
N GLU A 126 12.95 13.02 13.67
CA GLU A 126 13.45 13.98 14.65
C GLU A 126 12.33 14.74 15.35
N TYR A 127 11.22 14.96 14.64
CA TYR A 127 10.00 15.54 15.17
C TYR A 127 8.86 14.53 15.03
N VAL A 128 8.09 14.36 16.11
CA VAL A 128 6.90 13.49 16.11
C VAL A 128 5.76 14.25 16.76
N ASP A 129 4.67 14.43 16.02
CA ASP A 129 3.37 14.82 16.56
C ASP A 129 2.34 13.74 16.22
N SER A 130 2.05 12.89 17.20
CA SER A 130 1.05 11.83 17.10
C SER A 130 -0.16 12.08 18.01
N GLY A 131 -0.48 13.36 18.28
CA GLY A 131 -1.58 13.73 19.18
C GLY A 131 -2.96 13.36 18.63
N THR A 132 -3.09 13.30 17.31
CA THR A 132 -4.25 12.77 16.58
C THR A 132 -3.76 12.07 15.33
N LYS A 133 -4.58 11.20 14.77
CA LYS A 133 -4.35 10.53 13.47
C LYS A 133 -5.52 10.72 12.50
N ARG A 134 -6.44 11.62 12.85
CA ARG A 134 -7.66 11.89 12.09
C ARG A 134 -7.37 12.95 11.04
N ALA A 135 -7.74 12.68 9.80
CA ALA A 135 -7.32 13.47 8.65
C ALA A 135 -7.65 14.97 8.78
N LEU A 136 -8.91 15.32 9.07
CA LEU A 136 -9.30 16.73 9.20
C LEU A 136 -8.72 17.43 10.43
N GLU A 137 -8.35 16.71 11.49
CA GLU A 137 -7.76 17.30 12.69
C GLU A 137 -6.27 17.56 12.56
N LEU A 138 -5.59 16.81 11.70
CA LEU A 138 -4.18 17.04 11.39
C LEU A 138 -3.95 18.32 10.57
N VAL A 139 -4.99 18.95 10.03
CA VAL A 139 -4.84 20.17 9.21
C VAL A 139 -4.12 21.26 9.99
N ASP A 140 -4.54 21.56 11.22
CA ASP A 140 -3.90 22.59 12.04
C ASP A 140 -2.44 22.23 12.37
N VAL A 141 -2.16 20.94 12.58
CA VAL A 141 -0.79 20.44 12.85
C VAL A 141 0.11 20.59 11.63
N VAL A 142 -0.42 20.30 10.45
CA VAL A 142 0.27 20.44 9.16
C VAL A 142 0.51 21.94 8.85
N ASP A 143 -0.49 22.78 9.07
CA ASP A 143 -0.39 24.25 8.93
C ASP A 143 0.76 24.81 9.79
N ASP A 144 0.75 24.48 11.09
CA ASP A 144 1.77 24.96 12.02
C ASP A 144 3.18 24.44 11.63
N PHE A 145 3.28 23.14 11.29
CA PHE A 145 4.55 22.53 10.87
C PHE A 145 5.16 23.21 9.64
N LEU A 146 4.34 23.47 8.61
CA LEU A 146 4.78 24.08 7.36
C LEU A 146 5.07 25.58 7.53
N ALA A 147 4.25 26.29 8.31
CA ALA A 147 4.47 27.71 8.61
C ALA A 147 5.80 27.96 9.34
N GLU A 148 6.18 27.07 10.28
CA GLU A 148 7.48 27.13 10.96
C GLU A 148 8.67 26.91 10.02
N ARG A 149 8.44 26.28 8.86
CA ARG A 149 9.48 25.91 7.89
C ARG A 149 9.47 26.75 6.61
N ALA A 150 8.54 27.70 6.48
CA ALA A 150 8.44 28.59 5.33
C ALA A 150 9.74 29.37 5.05
N ASP A 151 10.48 29.73 6.10
CA ASP A 151 11.76 30.44 6.02
C ASP A 151 12.97 29.59 6.48
N ALA A 152 12.80 28.27 6.64
CA ALA A 152 13.87 27.41 7.17
C ALA A 152 14.97 27.15 6.13
N ASP A 153 16.22 27.05 6.59
CA ASP A 153 17.35 26.65 5.77
C ASP A 153 17.43 25.12 5.66
N GLY A 154 17.42 24.60 4.43
CA GLY A 154 17.61 23.17 4.14
C GLY A 154 16.30 22.40 3.96
N PRO A 155 16.36 21.19 3.39
CA PRO A 155 15.15 20.46 3.02
C PRO A 155 14.57 19.68 4.21
N PHE A 156 13.27 19.44 4.18
CA PHE A 156 12.59 18.57 5.13
C PHE A 156 11.89 17.39 4.45
N PHE A 157 11.70 16.33 5.23
CA PHE A 157 10.80 15.22 4.95
C PHE A 157 9.74 15.16 6.04
N VAL A 158 8.48 15.15 5.66
CA VAL A 158 7.36 14.92 6.58
C VAL A 158 6.48 13.78 6.09
N SER A 159 6.27 12.79 6.96
CA SER A 159 5.29 11.73 6.78
C SER A 159 4.01 12.13 7.51
N ILE A 160 2.92 12.29 6.78
CA ILE A 160 1.58 12.60 7.28
C ILE A 160 0.75 11.33 7.18
N GLY A 161 0.60 10.63 8.30
CA GLY A 161 -0.11 9.36 8.37
C GLY A 161 -1.51 9.51 8.96
N ILE A 162 -2.53 9.14 8.19
CA ILE A 162 -3.94 9.32 8.54
C ILE A 162 -4.67 7.97 8.69
N GLU A 163 -5.60 7.90 9.65
CA GLU A 163 -6.39 6.71 9.95
C GLU A 163 -7.49 6.47 8.92
N GLU A 164 -8.18 7.50 8.44
CA GLU A 164 -9.25 7.32 7.46
C GLU A 164 -8.73 6.79 6.11
N PRO A 165 -9.46 5.87 5.42
CA PRO A 165 -10.78 5.34 5.75
C PRO A 165 -10.81 4.05 6.62
N HIS A 166 -9.77 3.72 7.40
CA HIS A 166 -9.73 2.49 8.21
C HIS A 166 -11.00 2.27 9.05
N ARG A 167 -11.39 1.00 9.20
CA ARG A 167 -12.58 0.62 9.99
C ARG A 167 -12.37 0.70 11.51
N PRO A 168 -13.45 0.81 12.31
CA PRO A 168 -14.83 1.06 11.88
C PRO A 168 -14.97 2.42 11.18
N PHE A 169 -15.98 2.61 10.32
CA PHE A 169 -16.28 3.92 9.75
C PHE A 169 -16.97 4.76 10.82
N ARG A 170 -16.16 5.44 11.62
CA ARG A 170 -16.49 5.86 12.99
C ARG A 170 -17.53 6.98 13.06
N ARG A 171 -18.79 6.59 12.95
CA ARG A 171 -19.98 7.40 13.26
C ARG A 171 -19.98 8.01 14.67
N GLU A 172 -19.09 7.56 15.56
CA GLU A 172 -18.94 8.09 16.92
C GLU A 172 -18.22 9.45 16.99
N TYR A 173 -17.42 9.82 15.98
CA TYR A 173 -16.68 11.09 15.95
C TYR A 173 -16.83 11.89 14.66
N LEU A 174 -17.51 11.36 13.66
CA LEU A 174 -17.91 12.07 12.45
C LEU A 174 -19.38 12.48 12.59
N ASP A 175 -19.72 13.66 12.09
CA ASP A 175 -21.11 14.14 12.09
C ASP A 175 -21.98 13.19 11.26
N ASP A 176 -23.19 12.87 11.73
CA ASP A 176 -24.12 11.95 11.02
C ASP A 176 -24.35 12.39 9.57
N GLU A 177 -24.37 13.70 9.30
CA GLU A 177 -24.53 14.28 7.94
C GLU A 177 -23.41 13.85 6.98
N THR A 178 -22.24 13.46 7.48
CA THR A 178 -21.15 12.88 6.68
C THR A 178 -21.63 11.65 5.91
N TYR A 179 -22.44 10.81 6.55
CA TYR A 179 -22.92 9.54 6.01
C TYR A 179 -24.20 9.68 5.19
N ASP A 180 -24.71 10.90 5.02
CA ASP A 180 -25.84 11.20 4.13
C ASP A 180 -25.39 11.42 2.67
N ALA A 181 -24.06 11.44 2.41
CA ALA A 181 -23.48 11.68 1.09
C ALA A 181 -23.82 10.56 0.07
N TYR A 182 -23.91 9.31 0.53
CA TYR A 182 -24.24 8.15 -0.29
C TYR A 182 -25.38 7.35 0.34
N ASP A 183 -26.45 7.10 -0.42
CA ASP A 183 -27.58 6.28 0.03
C ASP A 183 -27.25 4.78 -0.16
N PRO A 184 -27.21 3.95 0.90
CA PRO A 184 -26.96 2.52 0.77
C PRO A 184 -28.02 1.80 -0.08
N GLU A 185 -29.25 2.30 -0.19
CA GLU A 185 -30.26 1.70 -1.08
C GLU A 185 -29.98 1.96 -2.57
N GLU A 186 -29.21 3.01 -2.90
CA GLU A 186 -28.95 3.44 -4.28
C GLU A 186 -27.50 3.24 -4.72
N VAL A 187 -26.57 2.97 -3.80
CA VAL A 187 -25.14 2.84 -4.10
C VAL A 187 -24.87 1.70 -5.11
N PRO A 188 -24.16 1.96 -6.22
CA PRO A 188 -23.76 0.91 -7.15
C PRO A 188 -22.63 0.06 -6.57
N LEU A 189 -22.60 -1.21 -6.98
CA LEU A 189 -21.60 -2.18 -6.54
C LEU A 189 -20.66 -2.60 -7.70
N ASP A 190 -20.63 -1.84 -8.79
CA ASP A 190 -19.80 -2.16 -9.97
C ASP A 190 -18.30 -2.18 -9.65
N ASP A 191 -17.85 -1.37 -8.68
CA ASP A 191 -16.48 -1.36 -8.14
C ASP A 191 -16.16 -2.61 -7.29
N PHE A 192 -17.18 -3.41 -6.93
CA PHE A 192 -17.09 -4.55 -6.04
C PHE A 192 -17.70 -5.82 -6.65
N PRO A 193 -17.29 -6.24 -7.86
CA PRO A 193 -17.93 -7.34 -8.59
C PRO A 193 -17.80 -8.69 -7.87
N TYR A 194 -16.91 -8.77 -6.90
CA TYR A 194 -16.64 -9.95 -6.07
C TYR A 194 -17.44 -9.97 -4.76
N LEU A 195 -18.31 -9.00 -4.49
CA LEU A 195 -19.19 -9.00 -3.31
C LEU A 195 -20.64 -9.27 -3.71
N PRO A 196 -21.42 -9.96 -2.86
CA PRO A 196 -22.84 -10.14 -3.10
C PRO A 196 -23.59 -8.81 -2.94
N ASP A 197 -24.64 -8.62 -3.72
CA ASP A 197 -25.60 -7.55 -3.51
C ASP A 197 -26.45 -7.85 -2.26
N ALA A 198 -25.99 -7.35 -1.13
CA ALA A 198 -26.60 -7.55 0.18
C ALA A 198 -26.65 -6.24 0.99
N PRO A 199 -27.64 -6.06 1.90
CA PRO A 199 -27.82 -4.80 2.63
C PRO A 199 -26.59 -4.36 3.43
N GLY A 200 -25.91 -5.29 4.12
CA GLY A 200 -24.71 -4.98 4.89
C GLY A 200 -23.50 -4.63 4.01
N VAL A 201 -23.37 -5.24 2.84
CA VAL A 201 -22.39 -4.84 1.81
C VAL A 201 -22.66 -3.41 1.33
N ARG A 202 -23.91 -3.09 0.99
CA ARG A 202 -24.30 -1.76 0.52
C ARG A 202 -24.08 -0.68 1.58
N GLU A 203 -24.44 -0.93 2.83
CA GLU A 203 -24.18 -0.04 3.97
C GLU A 203 -22.68 0.25 4.10
N ASP A 204 -21.86 -0.80 4.06
CA ASP A 204 -20.41 -0.68 4.16
C ASP A 204 -19.78 0.10 2.99
N VAL A 205 -20.29 -0.07 1.77
CA VAL A 205 -19.81 0.67 0.60
C VAL A 205 -20.21 2.15 0.68
N ALA A 206 -21.45 2.45 1.08
CA ALA A 206 -21.92 3.82 1.25
C ALA A 206 -21.13 4.56 2.33
N ASP A 207 -20.87 3.91 3.47
CA ASP A 207 -20.08 4.49 4.56
C ASP A 207 -18.62 4.72 4.13
N LEU A 208 -18.01 3.76 3.43
CA LEU A 208 -16.65 3.89 2.88
C LEU A 208 -16.56 5.12 1.96
N ARG A 209 -17.46 5.22 0.97
CA ARG A 209 -17.47 6.33 0.01
C ARG A 209 -17.69 7.68 0.69
N SER A 210 -18.56 7.72 1.71
CA SER A 210 -18.81 8.92 2.52
C SER A 210 -17.54 9.38 3.26
N VAL A 211 -16.81 8.46 3.91
CA VAL A 211 -15.55 8.80 4.59
C VAL A 211 -14.49 9.27 3.60
N ILE A 212 -14.44 8.66 2.40
CA ILE A 212 -13.52 9.08 1.35
C ILE A 212 -13.83 10.51 0.87
N SER A 213 -15.08 10.80 0.49
CA SER A 213 -15.45 12.09 -0.12
C SER A 213 -15.53 13.25 0.87
N GLU A 214 -15.99 13.00 2.09
CA GLU A 214 -16.29 14.07 3.05
C GLU A 214 -15.15 14.31 4.06
N VAL A 215 -14.23 13.36 4.23
CA VAL A 215 -13.17 13.44 5.25
C VAL A 215 -11.79 13.35 4.65
N LEU A 216 -11.49 12.25 3.94
CA LEU A 216 -10.17 12.02 3.38
C LEU A 216 -9.83 13.06 2.29
N ASP A 217 -10.67 13.18 1.27
CA ASP A 217 -10.40 14.08 0.13
C ASP A 217 -10.26 15.56 0.56
N PRO A 218 -11.15 16.13 1.40
CA PRO A 218 -11.01 17.51 1.86
C PRO A 218 -9.77 17.73 2.73
N ALA A 219 -9.37 16.75 3.55
CA ALA A 219 -8.16 16.85 4.35
C ALA A 219 -6.90 16.92 3.48
N VAL A 220 -6.79 16.03 2.48
CA VAL A 220 -5.65 16.04 1.54
C VAL A 220 -5.62 17.35 0.73
N GLY A 221 -6.78 17.86 0.32
CA GLY A 221 -6.90 19.18 -0.28
C GLY A 221 -6.32 20.28 0.59
N ARG A 222 -6.71 20.31 1.87
CA ARG A 222 -6.19 21.28 2.84
C ARG A 222 -4.69 21.16 3.05
N TYR A 223 -4.11 19.96 3.15
CA TYR A 223 -2.65 19.83 3.27
C TYR A 223 -1.88 20.43 2.08
N ARG A 224 -2.42 20.31 0.85
CA ARG A 224 -1.83 20.98 -0.33
C ARG A 224 -2.00 22.49 -0.26
N GLU A 225 -3.13 22.98 0.25
CA GLU A 225 -3.36 24.40 0.49
C GLU A 225 -2.37 24.94 1.53
N SER A 226 -2.17 24.24 2.65
CA SER A 226 -1.17 24.56 3.68
C SER A 226 0.24 24.72 3.08
N LEU A 227 0.63 23.79 2.21
CA LEU A 227 1.93 23.82 1.53
C LEU A 227 2.07 25.01 0.58
N ALA A 228 1.00 25.36 -0.13
CA ALA A 228 0.95 26.52 -1.02
C ALA A 228 0.99 27.84 -0.23
N ASP A 229 0.23 27.93 0.86
CA ASP A 229 0.15 29.12 1.73
C ASP A 229 1.47 29.38 2.46
N ALA A 230 2.22 28.33 2.82
CA ALA A 230 3.58 28.42 3.34
C ALA A 230 4.62 28.80 2.26
N GLY A 231 4.24 28.87 0.98
CA GLY A 231 5.14 29.21 -0.12
C GLY A 231 6.11 28.09 -0.51
N LEU A 232 5.87 26.86 -0.07
CA LEU A 232 6.77 25.72 -0.21
C LEU A 232 6.43 24.80 -1.40
N ALA A 233 5.29 25.02 -2.07
CA ALA A 233 4.77 24.12 -3.10
C ALA A 233 5.73 23.89 -4.28
N GLU A 234 6.39 24.93 -4.78
CA GLU A 234 7.30 24.85 -5.94
C GLU A 234 8.61 24.10 -5.66
N GLU A 235 8.94 23.92 -4.38
CA GLU A 235 10.19 23.27 -3.93
C GLU A 235 9.92 21.92 -3.26
N THR A 236 8.75 21.33 -3.47
CA THR A 236 8.32 20.11 -2.75
C THR A 236 7.88 19.00 -3.71
N VAL A 237 8.39 17.79 -3.46
CA VAL A 237 7.79 16.55 -3.96
C VAL A 237 6.62 16.20 -3.05
N PHE A 238 5.41 16.23 -3.57
CA PHE A 238 4.19 15.84 -2.86
C PHE A 238 3.75 14.46 -3.33
N VAL A 239 3.61 13.53 -2.40
CA VAL A 239 3.23 12.14 -2.68
C VAL A 239 2.01 11.78 -1.87
N PHE A 240 1.02 11.18 -2.53
CA PHE A 240 -0.12 10.55 -1.87
C PHE A 240 -0.11 9.05 -2.19
N THR A 241 -0.19 8.21 -1.16
CA THR A 241 -0.26 6.75 -1.32
C THR A 241 -1.15 6.09 -0.27
N THR A 242 -1.47 4.81 -0.47
CA THR A 242 -2.07 3.95 0.57
C THR A 242 -1.12 2.81 0.95
N ASP A 243 -1.35 2.19 2.11
CA ASP A 243 -0.57 1.03 2.53
C ASP A 243 -1.01 -0.26 1.83
N HIS A 244 -2.31 -0.50 1.65
CA HIS A 244 -2.81 -1.67 0.94
C HIS A 244 -4.27 -1.46 0.48
N GLY A 245 -4.86 -2.52 -0.06
CA GLY A 245 -6.25 -2.56 -0.48
C GLY A 245 -7.27 -2.35 0.64
N LEU A 246 -8.55 -2.33 0.29
CA LEU A 246 -9.64 -1.97 1.20
C LEU A 246 -9.83 -2.94 2.39
N ALA A 247 -10.31 -2.41 3.52
CA ALA A 247 -10.89 -3.22 4.61
C ALA A 247 -12.32 -3.68 4.31
N ILE A 248 -12.49 -4.47 3.25
CA ILE A 248 -13.74 -5.17 2.91
C ILE A 248 -13.46 -6.65 2.67
N PRO A 249 -14.48 -7.52 2.65
CA PRO A 249 -14.24 -8.93 2.38
C PRO A 249 -13.54 -9.14 1.04
N ARG A 250 -12.66 -10.16 0.98
CA ARG A 250 -11.83 -10.51 -0.19
C ARG A 250 -10.73 -9.49 -0.57
N ALA A 251 -10.61 -8.38 0.15
CA ALA A 251 -9.53 -7.41 -0.02
C ALA A 251 -8.45 -7.60 1.05
N LYS A 252 -8.45 -6.80 2.12
CA LYS A 252 -7.49 -6.87 3.25
C LYS A 252 -7.25 -8.31 3.72
N GLY A 253 -5.97 -8.64 3.93
CA GLY A 253 -5.55 -9.98 4.32
C GLY A 253 -5.63 -11.03 3.21
N THR A 254 -5.66 -10.63 1.93
CA THR A 254 -5.55 -11.53 0.78
C THR A 254 -4.53 -11.01 -0.24
N CYS A 255 -3.90 -11.90 -1.01
CA CYS A 255 -3.02 -11.49 -2.12
C CYS A 255 -3.76 -11.29 -3.45
N TYR A 256 -5.09 -11.13 -3.42
CA TYR A 256 -5.88 -10.70 -4.56
C TYR A 256 -5.68 -9.20 -4.83
N ASP A 257 -5.93 -8.74 -6.05
CA ASP A 257 -5.70 -7.33 -6.43
C ASP A 257 -6.46 -6.36 -5.51
N PRO A 258 -7.73 -6.60 -5.12
CA PRO A 258 -8.42 -5.75 -4.16
C PRO A 258 -7.73 -5.63 -2.79
N GLY A 259 -6.87 -6.59 -2.43
CA GLY A 259 -6.09 -6.59 -1.18
C GLY A 259 -4.70 -5.97 -1.32
N ILE A 260 -4.13 -5.95 -2.52
CA ILE A 260 -2.75 -5.50 -2.76
C ILE A 260 -2.62 -4.27 -3.66
N GLU A 261 -3.66 -3.84 -4.36
CA GLU A 261 -3.60 -2.60 -5.13
C GLU A 261 -3.44 -1.39 -4.21
N THR A 262 -2.72 -0.38 -4.69
CA THR A 262 -2.45 0.86 -3.96
C THR A 262 -2.60 2.04 -4.90
N ALA A 263 -3.22 3.10 -4.43
CA ALA A 263 -3.09 4.41 -5.05
C ALA A 263 -1.66 4.92 -4.82
N LEU A 264 -1.03 5.43 -5.88
CA LEU A 264 0.22 6.16 -5.81
C LEU A 264 0.18 7.35 -6.78
N LEU A 265 0.22 8.55 -6.22
CA LEU A 265 0.17 9.83 -6.94
C LEU A 265 1.39 10.66 -6.56
N VAL A 266 2.09 11.20 -7.56
CA VAL A 266 3.31 11.99 -7.35
C VAL A 266 3.19 13.32 -8.08
N HIS A 267 3.43 14.41 -7.37
CA HIS A 267 3.51 15.75 -7.93
C HIS A 267 4.87 16.36 -7.58
N GLN A 268 5.65 16.71 -8.60
CA GLN A 268 6.93 17.41 -8.44
C GLN A 268 7.06 18.51 -9.50
N PRO A 269 6.97 19.79 -9.12
CA PRO A 269 7.10 20.90 -10.05
C PRO A 269 8.38 20.86 -10.87
N GLY A 270 8.24 21.02 -12.19
CA GLY A 270 9.35 21.05 -13.13
C GLY A 270 10.04 19.72 -13.42
N VAL A 271 9.59 18.62 -12.81
CA VAL A 271 10.11 17.26 -13.05
C VAL A 271 9.03 16.33 -13.58
N VAL A 272 7.87 16.30 -12.91
CA VAL A 272 6.72 15.48 -13.32
C VAL A 272 5.80 16.30 -14.19
N GLU A 273 5.44 15.80 -15.38
CA GLU A 273 4.45 16.44 -16.24
C GLU A 273 3.03 16.17 -15.71
N GLY A 274 2.16 17.17 -15.76
CA GLY A 274 0.81 17.07 -15.22
C GLY A 274 -0.13 16.24 -16.09
N GLY A 275 -0.84 15.30 -15.46
CA GLY A 275 -1.79 14.40 -16.11
C GLY A 275 -1.18 13.10 -16.61
N ASP A 276 0.08 12.81 -16.26
CA ASP A 276 0.77 11.60 -16.68
C ASP A 276 0.14 10.36 -16.03
N VAL A 277 0.02 9.30 -16.84
CA VAL A 277 -0.44 7.98 -16.38
C VAL A 277 0.60 6.95 -16.79
N HIS A 278 1.20 6.30 -15.81
CA HIS A 278 2.16 5.23 -16.05
C HIS A 278 1.53 3.87 -15.72
N GLU A 279 1.59 2.96 -16.68
CA GLU A 279 1.02 1.60 -16.58
C GLU A 279 2.07 0.54 -16.21
N SER A 280 3.33 0.92 -16.02
CA SER A 280 4.37 -0.02 -15.57
C SER A 280 4.03 -0.56 -14.18
N LEU A 281 4.34 -1.84 -13.95
CA LEU A 281 4.19 -2.46 -12.63
C LEU A 281 5.14 -1.80 -11.63
N VAL A 282 4.60 -1.25 -10.55
CA VAL A 282 5.36 -0.74 -9.41
C VAL A 282 4.87 -1.37 -8.13
N THR A 283 5.75 -1.50 -7.15
CA THR A 283 5.38 -2.03 -5.83
C THR A 283 5.93 -1.17 -4.70
N ASN A 284 5.29 -1.19 -3.54
CA ASN A 284 5.68 -0.33 -2.41
C ASN A 284 7.15 -0.52 -1.96
N VAL A 285 7.82 -1.66 -2.20
CA VAL A 285 9.27 -1.80 -1.95
C VAL A 285 10.11 -0.85 -2.82
N ASP A 286 9.57 -0.37 -3.94
CA ASP A 286 10.21 0.59 -4.83
C ASP A 286 10.16 2.02 -4.28
N PHE A 287 9.33 2.27 -3.27
CA PHE A 287 9.06 3.61 -2.76
C PHE A 287 10.32 4.28 -2.23
N THR A 288 11.01 3.65 -1.27
CA THR A 288 12.24 4.20 -0.67
C THR A 288 13.32 4.52 -1.70
N PRO A 289 13.75 3.59 -2.59
CA PRO A 289 14.76 3.91 -3.60
C PRO A 289 14.30 5.00 -4.56
N THR A 290 13.02 5.03 -4.94
CA THR A 290 12.47 6.08 -5.81
C THR A 290 12.48 7.46 -5.15
N MET A 291 12.05 7.57 -3.89
CA MET A 291 12.03 8.86 -3.20
C MET A 291 13.44 9.44 -3.05
N LEU A 292 14.42 8.60 -2.71
CA LEU A 292 15.82 9.00 -2.63
C LEU A 292 16.32 9.50 -3.99
N ASP A 293 16.03 8.75 -5.07
CA ASP A 293 16.39 9.13 -6.44
C ASP A 293 15.80 10.49 -6.83
N LEU A 294 14.49 10.70 -6.63
CA LEU A 294 13.81 11.99 -6.93
C LEU A 294 14.42 13.18 -6.18
N LEU A 295 14.94 12.94 -4.96
CA LEU A 295 15.58 13.94 -4.11
C LEU A 295 17.07 14.15 -4.42
N GLY A 296 17.63 13.42 -5.40
CA GLY A 296 19.05 13.46 -5.73
C GLY A 296 19.94 12.90 -4.62
N VAL A 297 19.43 11.89 -3.92
CA VAL A 297 20.15 11.06 -2.95
C VAL A 297 20.35 9.68 -3.58
N GLU A 298 21.58 9.17 -3.56
CA GLU A 298 21.89 7.87 -4.16
C GLU A 298 21.02 6.76 -3.55
N PRO A 299 20.22 6.03 -4.35
CA PRO A 299 19.44 4.92 -3.85
C PRO A 299 20.33 3.80 -3.29
N PRO A 300 19.90 3.09 -2.24
CA PRO A 300 20.61 1.91 -1.78
C PRO A 300 20.68 0.82 -2.85
N ALA A 301 21.81 0.12 -2.92
CA ALA A 301 21.97 -1.06 -3.78
C ALA A 301 21.57 -2.36 -3.05
N ASP A 302 21.37 -2.29 -1.74
CA ASP A 302 21.06 -3.39 -0.83
C ASP A 302 19.57 -3.45 -0.46
N VAL A 303 18.68 -3.03 -1.37
CA VAL A 303 17.22 -3.15 -1.23
C VAL A 303 16.64 -4.02 -2.34
N SER A 304 15.43 -4.52 -2.12
CA SER A 304 14.71 -5.39 -3.06
C SER A 304 13.89 -4.61 -4.08
N GLY A 305 13.58 -3.35 -3.78
CA GLY A 305 12.91 -2.42 -4.69
C GLY A 305 13.84 -1.79 -5.73
N GLU A 306 13.24 -1.29 -6.80
CA GLU A 306 13.93 -0.61 -7.90
C GLU A 306 13.32 0.78 -8.10
N SER A 307 14.16 1.81 -8.30
CA SER A 307 13.65 3.17 -8.53
C SER A 307 12.81 3.25 -9.81
N PHE A 308 11.58 3.74 -9.70
CA PHE A 308 10.73 4.14 -10.82
C PHE A 308 10.81 5.64 -11.13
N ALA A 309 11.70 6.39 -10.48
CA ALA A 309 11.90 7.81 -10.76
C ALA A 309 12.18 8.12 -12.25
N PRO A 310 12.85 7.25 -13.04
CA PRO A 310 12.96 7.45 -14.49
C PRO A 310 11.61 7.60 -15.21
N LEU A 311 10.57 6.85 -14.80
CA LEU A 311 9.22 7.01 -15.38
C LEU A 311 8.70 8.43 -15.18
N LEU A 312 8.84 8.94 -13.95
CA LEU A 312 8.38 10.27 -13.54
C LEU A 312 9.13 11.42 -14.21
N ARG A 313 10.36 11.18 -14.70
CA ARG A 313 11.18 12.17 -15.42
C ARG A 313 10.98 12.10 -16.94
N GLY A 314 10.20 11.13 -17.44
CA GLY A 314 10.10 10.82 -18.86
C GLY A 314 11.36 10.17 -19.44
N ASP A 315 12.23 9.61 -18.59
CA ASP A 315 13.43 8.89 -18.99
C ASP A 315 13.10 7.44 -19.39
N PRO A 316 13.94 6.78 -20.23
CA PRO A 316 13.78 5.37 -20.52
C PRO A 316 13.82 4.52 -19.24
N HIS A 317 12.81 3.65 -19.09
CA HIS A 317 12.70 2.71 -17.98
C HIS A 317 12.19 1.38 -18.54
N ASP A 318 12.93 0.31 -18.28
CA ASP A 318 12.55 -1.02 -18.78
C ASP A 318 11.39 -1.62 -17.98
N GLY A 319 11.12 -1.12 -16.76
CA GLY A 319 10.08 -1.65 -15.89
C GLY A 319 10.42 -3.03 -15.33
N ARG A 320 9.51 -3.56 -14.50
CA ARG A 320 9.49 -4.97 -14.10
C ARG A 320 8.37 -5.70 -14.82
N ASP A 321 8.64 -6.95 -15.19
CA ASP A 321 7.63 -7.82 -15.82
C ASP A 321 6.71 -8.50 -14.79
N ARG A 322 7.08 -8.44 -13.50
CA ARG A 322 6.39 -9.12 -12.39
C ARG A 322 6.67 -8.46 -11.05
N LEU A 323 5.76 -8.69 -10.10
CA LEU A 323 5.90 -8.32 -8.69
C LEU A 323 5.50 -9.50 -7.79
N PHE A 324 5.91 -9.42 -6.52
CA PHE A 324 5.63 -10.42 -5.51
C PHE A 324 4.82 -9.82 -4.36
N ALA A 325 3.94 -10.62 -3.77
CA ALA A 325 3.22 -10.27 -2.56
C ALA A 325 3.24 -11.43 -1.58
N GLU A 326 3.19 -11.12 -0.28
CA GLU A 326 3.23 -12.11 0.77
C GLU A 326 2.38 -11.74 1.98
N MET A 327 1.92 -12.76 2.68
CA MET A 327 1.33 -12.65 4.00
C MET A 327 1.80 -13.82 4.83
N THR A 328 2.05 -13.61 6.13
CA THR A 328 2.45 -14.68 7.04
C THR A 328 1.60 -14.64 8.30
N TRP A 329 1.54 -13.48 8.98
CA TRP A 329 0.69 -13.26 10.14
C TRP A 329 -0.21 -12.03 9.93
N HIS A 330 -1.47 -12.15 10.37
CA HIS A 330 -2.34 -11.02 10.70
C HIS A 330 -2.84 -11.25 12.13
N ASP A 331 -4.14 -11.47 12.32
CA ASP A 331 -4.74 -11.97 13.56
C ASP A 331 -4.56 -13.49 13.74
N ARG A 332 -4.16 -14.18 12.66
CA ARG A 332 -3.82 -15.61 12.64
C ARG A 332 -2.64 -15.90 11.73
N TYR A 333 -2.04 -17.08 11.91
CA TYR A 333 -1.05 -17.62 11.00
C TYR A 333 -1.70 -17.95 9.66
N ASN A 334 -1.39 -17.17 8.63
CA ASN A 334 -1.93 -17.30 7.29
C ASN A 334 -0.83 -17.09 6.23
N PRO A 335 0.13 -18.02 6.10
CA PRO A 335 1.16 -17.97 5.09
C PRO A 335 0.60 -18.11 3.67
N ILE A 336 0.78 -17.06 2.88
CA ILE A 336 0.45 -16.93 1.45
C ILE A 336 1.64 -16.29 0.75
N ARG A 337 1.97 -16.75 -0.46
CA ARG A 337 2.91 -16.10 -1.38
C ARG A 337 2.28 -15.98 -2.75
N ALA A 338 2.53 -14.87 -3.43
CA ALA A 338 1.96 -14.59 -4.74
C ALA A 338 2.98 -13.92 -5.67
N ILE A 339 2.80 -14.18 -6.97
CA ILE A 339 3.51 -13.53 -8.07
C ILE A 339 2.47 -13.02 -9.06
N ARG A 340 2.61 -11.77 -9.49
CA ARG A 340 1.71 -11.10 -10.41
C ARG A 340 2.49 -10.51 -11.58
N THR A 341 2.06 -10.81 -12.80
CA THR A 341 2.47 -10.13 -14.03
C THR A 341 1.35 -9.23 -14.52
N GLU A 342 1.52 -8.56 -15.67
CA GLU A 342 0.43 -7.79 -16.29
C GLU A 342 -0.83 -8.63 -16.55
N ARG A 343 -0.66 -9.91 -16.90
CA ARG A 343 -1.77 -10.78 -17.31
C ARG A 343 -2.11 -11.87 -16.32
N TYR A 344 -1.13 -12.45 -15.63
CA TYR A 344 -1.36 -13.64 -14.81
C TYR A 344 -1.00 -13.37 -13.36
N LYS A 345 -1.76 -13.98 -12.46
CA LYS A 345 -1.44 -14.02 -11.04
C LYS A 345 -1.50 -15.43 -10.51
N TYR A 346 -0.45 -15.82 -9.83
CA TYR A 346 -0.35 -17.10 -9.16
C TYR A 346 -0.25 -16.88 -7.65
N VAL A 347 -1.09 -17.57 -6.88
CA VAL A 347 -1.13 -17.53 -5.41
C VAL A 347 -0.91 -18.93 -4.86
N ARG A 348 -0.05 -19.06 -3.86
CA ARG A 348 0.24 -20.30 -3.16
C ARG A 348 -0.16 -20.18 -1.69
N ASN A 349 -1.06 -21.05 -1.27
CA ASN A 349 -1.58 -21.14 0.09
C ASN A 349 -0.87 -22.24 0.88
N PHE A 350 -0.26 -21.89 2.02
CA PHE A 350 0.53 -22.85 2.82
C PHE A 350 -0.20 -23.37 4.06
N SER A 351 -1.44 -22.94 4.31
CA SER A 351 -2.22 -23.32 5.49
C SER A 351 -3.66 -23.75 5.17
N LEU A 352 -4.20 -24.64 5.98
CA LEU A 352 -5.61 -25.06 5.98
C LEU A 352 -6.49 -23.96 6.58
N LEU A 353 -6.97 -23.05 5.75
CA LEU A 353 -7.88 -21.96 6.14
C LEU A 353 -9.06 -21.89 5.15
N PRO A 354 -10.10 -21.10 5.48
CA PRO A 354 -11.18 -20.81 4.56
C PRO A 354 -10.70 -20.30 3.19
N GLU A 355 -11.56 -20.41 2.19
CA GLU A 355 -11.35 -19.89 0.82
C GLU A 355 -10.91 -18.43 0.85
N VAL A 356 -11.65 -17.60 1.60
CA VAL A 356 -11.25 -16.23 1.91
C VAL A 356 -11.26 -16.07 3.43
N PHE A 357 -10.07 -15.89 4.01
CA PHE A 357 -9.95 -15.59 5.44
C PHE A 357 -10.24 -14.10 5.68
N VAL A 358 -11.46 -13.79 6.13
CA VAL A 358 -11.86 -12.42 6.48
C VAL A 358 -11.21 -12.01 7.82
N PRO A 359 -10.35 -10.97 7.86
CA PRO A 359 -9.64 -10.56 9.06
C PRO A 359 -10.56 -10.02 10.17
N MET A 360 -10.05 -9.92 11.40
CA MET A 360 -10.85 -9.51 12.57
C MET A 360 -11.45 -8.09 12.47
N ASP A 361 -10.87 -7.22 11.65
CA ASP A 361 -11.39 -5.85 11.44
C ASP A 361 -12.64 -5.83 10.55
N VAL A 362 -12.79 -6.86 9.71
CA VAL A 362 -13.85 -6.96 8.70
C VAL A 362 -14.90 -7.99 9.12
N ALA A 363 -14.51 -9.12 9.70
CA ALA A 363 -15.42 -10.21 10.06
C ALA A 363 -16.62 -9.79 10.96
N PRO A 364 -16.47 -8.85 11.92
CA PRO A 364 -17.58 -8.37 12.74
C PRO A 364 -18.50 -7.36 12.07
N THR A 365 -18.19 -6.88 10.86
CA THR A 365 -19.02 -5.90 10.13
C THR A 365 -20.30 -6.54 9.57
N ALA A 366 -21.21 -5.75 9.00
CA ALA A 366 -22.40 -6.29 8.35
C ALA A 366 -22.02 -7.09 7.10
N SER A 367 -21.19 -6.54 6.21
CA SER A 367 -20.68 -7.26 5.03
C SER A 367 -19.93 -8.53 5.40
N GLY A 368 -19.04 -8.46 6.41
CA GLY A 368 -18.27 -9.60 6.88
C GLY A 368 -19.11 -10.78 7.38
N ARG A 369 -20.28 -10.50 7.97
CA ARG A 369 -21.24 -11.55 8.38
C ARG A 369 -22.02 -12.12 7.20
N GLU A 370 -22.40 -11.29 6.24
CA GLU A 370 -23.22 -11.70 5.09
C GLU A 370 -22.47 -12.62 4.13
N VAL A 371 -21.16 -12.41 3.95
CA VAL A 371 -20.31 -13.26 3.10
C VAL A 371 -19.83 -14.55 3.79
N HIS A 372 -20.19 -14.79 5.05
CA HIS A 372 -19.61 -15.90 5.84
C HIS A 372 -19.80 -17.27 5.18
N GLU A 373 -21.01 -17.58 4.69
CA GLU A 373 -21.31 -18.86 4.04
C GLU A 373 -20.56 -19.02 2.71
N GLU A 374 -20.32 -17.93 1.98
CA GLU A 374 -19.65 -17.94 0.69
C GLU A 374 -18.12 -18.01 0.83
N PHE A 375 -17.55 -17.28 1.78
CA PHE A 375 -16.11 -17.06 1.87
C PHE A 375 -15.43 -17.86 2.99
N HIS A 376 -16.12 -18.02 4.13
CA HIS A 376 -15.53 -18.60 5.33
C HIS A 376 -15.78 -20.11 5.47
N VAL A 377 -16.86 -20.62 4.89
CA VAL A 377 -17.23 -22.04 4.98
C VAL A 377 -16.44 -22.91 3.98
N PRO A 378 -16.27 -22.51 2.70
CA PRO A 378 -15.41 -23.25 1.79
C PRO A 378 -13.96 -23.16 2.22
N GLN A 379 -13.15 -24.12 1.77
CA GLN A 379 -11.73 -24.20 2.07
C GLN A 379 -10.94 -23.88 0.81
N ARG A 380 -9.91 -23.03 0.94
CA ARG A 380 -9.06 -22.64 -0.19
C ARG A 380 -8.30 -23.81 -0.81
N PRO A 381 -8.03 -23.74 -2.13
CA PRO A 381 -7.08 -24.63 -2.78
C PRO A 381 -5.64 -24.31 -2.36
N THR A 382 -4.73 -25.22 -2.66
CA THR A 382 -3.28 -25.05 -2.40
C THR A 382 -2.66 -24.01 -3.33
N GLU A 383 -3.18 -23.95 -4.55
CA GLU A 383 -2.64 -23.15 -5.65
C GLU A 383 -3.80 -22.48 -6.39
N GLU A 384 -3.59 -21.24 -6.78
CA GLU A 384 -4.56 -20.44 -7.52
C GLU A 384 -3.86 -19.77 -8.69
N LEU A 385 -4.48 -19.82 -9.87
CA LEU A 385 -4.03 -19.09 -11.06
C LEU A 385 -5.19 -18.32 -11.66
N TYR A 386 -4.97 -17.03 -11.92
CA TYR A 386 -5.95 -16.15 -12.56
C TYR A 386 -5.37 -15.53 -13.83
N ASP A 387 -6.18 -15.49 -14.90
CA ASP A 387 -5.92 -14.69 -16.11
C ASP A 387 -6.63 -13.34 -15.94
N LEU A 388 -5.90 -12.33 -15.50
CA LEU A 388 -6.42 -11.00 -15.14
C LEU A 388 -6.99 -10.23 -16.33
N GLU A 389 -6.64 -10.61 -17.56
CA GLU A 389 -7.25 -10.03 -18.77
C GLU A 389 -8.68 -10.56 -18.97
N ALA A 390 -8.90 -11.85 -18.69
CA ALA A 390 -10.20 -12.51 -18.88
C ALA A 390 -11.09 -12.43 -17.63
N ASP A 391 -10.50 -12.40 -16.46
CA ASP A 391 -11.16 -12.37 -15.16
C ASP A 391 -10.40 -11.42 -14.20
N PRO A 392 -10.58 -10.09 -14.36
CA PRO A 392 -9.98 -9.10 -13.47
C PRO A 392 -10.42 -9.24 -12.02
N SER A 393 -11.56 -9.88 -11.77
CA SER A 393 -12.10 -10.11 -10.43
C SER A 393 -11.49 -11.32 -9.71
N GLU A 394 -10.67 -12.11 -10.39
CA GLU A 394 -10.04 -13.32 -9.85
C GLU A 394 -11.06 -14.28 -9.23
N SER A 395 -12.18 -14.46 -9.94
CA SER A 395 -13.31 -15.29 -9.55
C SER A 395 -13.18 -16.74 -10.00
N VAL A 396 -12.33 -17.03 -11.00
CA VAL A 396 -12.16 -18.35 -11.60
C VAL A 396 -10.72 -18.83 -11.44
N ASN A 397 -10.50 -19.76 -10.51
CA ASN A 397 -9.21 -20.42 -10.39
C ASN A 397 -8.96 -21.39 -11.57
N LEU A 398 -7.90 -21.13 -12.35
CA LEU A 398 -7.45 -21.93 -13.50
C LEU A 398 -6.44 -23.02 -13.12
N ALA A 399 -6.01 -23.07 -11.86
CA ALA A 399 -5.20 -24.16 -11.32
C ALA A 399 -6.11 -25.35 -10.93
N SER A 400 -5.73 -26.08 -9.88
CA SER A 400 -6.50 -27.21 -9.35
C SER A 400 -7.32 -26.79 -8.13
N ASP A 401 -8.49 -27.40 -7.93
CA ASP A 401 -9.28 -27.25 -6.69
C ASP A 401 -8.70 -28.03 -5.50
N ARG A 402 -7.52 -28.65 -5.69
CA ARG A 402 -6.83 -29.45 -4.69
C ARG A 402 -6.58 -28.66 -3.40
N LYS A 403 -7.15 -29.13 -2.30
CA LYS A 403 -6.90 -28.52 -1.00
C LYS A 403 -5.59 -29.00 -0.37
N PRO A 404 -5.01 -28.25 0.58
CA PRO A 404 -3.82 -28.68 1.26
C PRO A 404 -4.02 -30.06 1.92
N PHE A 405 -3.04 -30.95 1.74
CA PHE A 405 -3.03 -32.34 2.24
C PHE A 405 -4.05 -33.31 1.62
N GLU A 406 -4.85 -32.90 0.62
CA GLU A 406 -5.68 -33.81 -0.17
C GLU A 406 -4.86 -34.57 -1.23
N ALA A 407 -5.31 -35.79 -1.56
CA ALA A 407 -4.69 -36.63 -2.58
C ALA A 407 -5.02 -36.10 -3.99
N ALA A 408 -4.01 -36.07 -4.87
CA ALA A 408 -4.17 -35.51 -6.23
C ALA A 408 -5.27 -36.18 -7.08
N ALA A 409 -5.58 -37.46 -6.83
CA ALA A 409 -6.60 -38.19 -7.59
C ALA A 409 -8.04 -37.75 -7.31
N GLU A 410 -8.27 -36.92 -6.29
CA GLU A 410 -9.59 -36.43 -5.89
C GLU A 410 -9.85 -34.98 -6.36
N ALA A 411 -8.84 -34.32 -6.94
CA ALA A 411 -8.89 -32.92 -7.36
C ALA A 411 -9.08 -32.78 -8.88
N SER A 412 -9.52 -31.59 -9.31
CA SER A 412 -9.55 -31.18 -10.71
C SER A 412 -8.14 -31.07 -11.28
N GLU A 413 -8.01 -31.36 -12.57
CA GLU A 413 -6.80 -31.04 -13.32
C GLU A 413 -6.78 -29.52 -13.63
N PRO A 414 -5.60 -28.88 -13.65
CA PRO A 414 -5.46 -27.49 -14.10
C PRO A 414 -6.00 -27.28 -15.52
N ASP A 415 -6.39 -26.04 -15.85
CA ASP A 415 -6.80 -25.72 -17.21
C ASP A 415 -5.60 -25.93 -18.17
N PRO A 416 -5.70 -26.86 -19.14
CA PRO A 416 -4.58 -27.18 -20.02
C PRO A 416 -4.16 -26.01 -20.92
N ALA A 417 -5.01 -25.01 -21.14
CA ALA A 417 -4.65 -23.80 -21.89
C ALA A 417 -3.71 -22.87 -21.13
N HIS A 418 -3.64 -23.01 -19.80
CA HIS A 418 -2.87 -22.14 -18.91
C HIS A 418 -1.76 -22.87 -18.14
N ALA A 419 -1.55 -24.16 -18.40
CA ALA A 419 -0.56 -24.99 -17.71
C ALA A 419 0.88 -24.44 -17.77
N ASP A 420 1.31 -23.92 -18.93
CA ASP A 420 2.64 -23.32 -19.08
C ASP A 420 2.81 -22.06 -18.21
N ALA A 421 1.75 -21.27 -18.05
CA ALA A 421 1.76 -20.09 -17.18
C ALA A 421 1.79 -20.50 -15.70
N LEU A 422 1.00 -21.50 -15.33
CA LEU A 422 0.99 -22.07 -13.98
C LEU A 422 2.40 -22.56 -13.57
N ASP A 423 3.00 -23.43 -14.38
CA ASP A 423 4.28 -24.04 -14.07
C ASP A 423 5.39 -22.97 -14.00
N ARG A 424 5.42 -22.04 -14.95
CA ARG A 424 6.39 -20.94 -14.94
C ARG A 424 6.28 -20.06 -13.70
N LEU A 425 5.07 -19.60 -13.36
CA LEU A 425 4.89 -18.70 -12.22
C LEU A 425 5.11 -19.42 -10.88
N ARG A 426 4.79 -20.71 -10.80
CA ARG A 426 5.16 -21.54 -9.65
C ARG A 426 6.68 -21.57 -9.45
N ASP A 427 7.42 -21.87 -10.51
CA ASP A 427 8.88 -21.95 -10.46
C ASP A 427 9.51 -20.58 -10.16
N GLU A 428 9.00 -19.50 -10.75
CA GLU A 428 9.47 -18.13 -10.49
C GLU A 428 9.18 -17.68 -9.04
N LEU A 429 8.03 -18.06 -8.46
CA LEU A 429 7.71 -17.77 -7.06
C LEU A 429 8.64 -18.53 -6.12
N GLU A 430 8.87 -19.82 -6.37
CA GLU A 430 9.78 -20.64 -5.57
C GLU A 430 11.22 -20.12 -5.64
N ALA A 431 11.68 -19.75 -6.84
CA ALA A 431 13.00 -19.15 -7.01
C ALA A 431 13.16 -17.80 -6.29
N TRP A 432 12.11 -16.98 -6.24
CA TRP A 432 12.12 -15.75 -5.45
C TRP A 432 12.23 -16.05 -3.96
N MET A 433 11.40 -16.96 -3.43
CA MET A 433 11.46 -17.39 -2.03
C MET A 433 12.85 -17.92 -1.66
N GLU A 434 13.49 -18.70 -2.53
CA GLU A 434 14.85 -19.20 -2.32
C GLU A 434 15.90 -18.08 -2.37
N ALA A 435 15.76 -17.14 -3.30
CA ALA A 435 16.73 -16.07 -3.49
C ALA A 435 16.69 -14.99 -2.40
N SER A 436 15.54 -14.82 -1.75
CA SER A 436 15.32 -13.87 -0.66
C SER A 436 15.36 -14.51 0.74
N ASP A 437 15.81 -15.76 0.83
CA ASP A 437 15.93 -16.52 2.08
C ASP A 437 14.61 -16.55 2.89
N ASP A 438 13.48 -16.81 2.22
CA ASP A 438 12.16 -16.83 2.85
C ASP A 438 12.10 -17.90 3.97
N PRO A 439 11.87 -17.50 5.24
CA PRO A 439 11.89 -18.42 6.38
C PRO A 439 10.80 -19.49 6.32
N LEU A 440 9.77 -19.31 5.47
CA LEU A 440 8.75 -20.31 5.25
C LEU A 440 9.31 -21.60 4.60
N LEU A 441 10.44 -21.51 3.90
CA LEU A 441 11.14 -22.68 3.34
C LEU A 441 11.76 -23.58 4.41
N ASP A 442 12.11 -23.01 5.57
CA ASP A 442 12.65 -23.74 6.72
C ASP A 442 11.57 -24.31 7.65
N GLY A 443 10.32 -23.88 7.49
CA GLY A 443 9.16 -24.36 8.22
C GLY A 443 8.22 -23.24 8.68
N PRO A 444 7.32 -23.53 9.63
CA PRO A 444 6.39 -22.52 10.14
C PRO A 444 7.12 -21.36 10.82
N VAL A 445 6.84 -20.14 10.36
CA VAL A 445 7.37 -18.90 10.96
C VAL A 445 6.73 -18.71 12.34
N PRO A 446 7.50 -18.70 13.44
CA PRO A 446 6.95 -18.52 14.77
C PRO A 446 6.41 -17.10 14.97
N TYR A 447 5.49 -16.96 15.91
CA TYR A 447 5.08 -15.66 16.42
C TYR A 447 6.25 -15.04 17.21
N PRO A 448 6.45 -13.71 17.20
CA PRO A 448 7.46 -13.07 18.05
C PRO A 448 7.22 -13.41 19.52
N ASP A 449 8.31 -13.55 20.27
CA ASP A 449 8.23 -13.73 21.72
C ASP A 449 7.60 -12.45 22.32
N VAL A 450 6.39 -12.58 22.88
CA VAL A 450 5.74 -11.50 23.61
C VAL A 450 6.38 -11.44 25.00
N GLU A 451 7.27 -10.47 25.24
CA GLU A 451 7.92 -10.27 26.54
C GLU A 451 6.95 -9.88 27.67
#